data_AF-A0A537H9P8-F1
#
_entry.id   AF-A0A537H9P8-F1
#
_cell.length_a   1.000
_cell.length_b   1.000
_cell.length_c   1.000
_cell.angle_alpha   90.00
_cell.angle_beta   90.00
_cell.angle_gamma   90.00
#
_symmetry.space_group_name_H-M   'P 1'
#
loop_
_entity.id
_entity.type
_entity.pdbx_description
1 polymer ?
#
loop_
_entity_poly.entity_id
_entity_poly.type
_entity_poly.pdbx_seq_one_letter_code
_entity_poly.pdbx_strand_id
1 'polypeptide(L)'
;MSLHGPTSGMKIMKKIERTSLQSSQKGVTMIETLIAGGILAIISLGMAGLILISIAANNRNKIDSTQTMLAEAIVEHVNSTLIGTQQSVLTDCAGNSHTIDTLPGGASLNAAGNAINFSEDIAADPSKVNYHMDYRTNVPCTVSGTLQAIYDVRWSVQLVGAATGSPTNTYLVTVSARLKNHGEGNLFFSAPATLRVLSGN
;
A
#
# COMPACT_ATOMS: atom_id res chain seq x y z
N MET A 1 -40.17 56.27 77.92
CA MET A 1 -41.55 56.42 77.39
C MET A 1 -41.43 56.62 75.90
N SER A 2 -42.27 55.96 75.09
CA SER A 2 -42.33 56.03 73.61
C SER A 2 -41.25 55.21 72.88
N LEU A 3 -41.51 54.37 71.87
CA LEU A 3 -42.71 53.83 71.22
C LEU A 3 -42.19 52.60 70.44
N HIS A 4 -42.82 51.42 70.59
CA HIS A 4 -42.58 50.25 69.74
C HIS A 4 -43.71 50.18 68.71
N GLY A 5 -43.34 50.11 67.42
CA GLY A 5 -44.23 49.89 66.29
C GLY A 5 -43.43 49.42 65.06
N PRO A 6 -44.02 48.65 64.15
CA PRO A 6 -43.43 47.39 63.67
C PRO A 6 -43.10 47.39 62.17
N THR A 7 -42.28 46.46 61.68
CA THR A 7 -42.39 46.00 60.28
C THR A 7 -42.02 44.54 60.10
N SER A 8 -43.10 43.79 59.91
CA SER A 8 -43.30 42.58 59.14
C SER A 8 -42.33 42.37 57.96
N GLY A 9 -41.85 41.13 57.83
CA GLY A 9 -41.15 40.63 56.64
C GLY A 9 -41.50 39.15 56.43
N MET A 10 -42.65 38.90 55.82
CA MET A 10 -43.12 37.57 55.45
C MET A 10 -42.23 36.99 54.32
N LYS A 11 -41.36 36.03 54.66
CA LYS A 11 -40.63 35.24 53.67
C LYS A 11 -41.53 34.14 53.13
N ILE A 12 -42.02 34.33 51.91
CA ILE A 12 -42.70 33.28 51.13
C ILE A 12 -41.65 32.24 50.75
N MET A 13 -41.65 31.12 51.48
CA MET A 13 -40.81 29.97 51.16
C MET A 13 -41.52 29.14 50.08
N LYS A 14 -41.10 29.35 48.82
CA LYS A 14 -41.55 28.58 47.67
C LYS A 14 -41.06 27.14 47.84
N LYS A 15 -41.97 26.20 48.14
CA LYS A 15 -41.68 24.77 48.20
C LYS A 15 -41.34 24.30 46.79
N ILE A 16 -40.05 24.20 46.48
CA ILE A 16 -39.57 23.56 45.26
C ILE A 16 -39.82 22.07 45.45
N GLU A 17 -40.93 21.61 44.89
CA GLU A 17 -41.23 20.19 44.77
C GLU A 17 -40.17 19.58 43.85
N ARG A 18 -39.18 18.91 44.43
CA ARG A 18 -38.30 18.02 43.67
C ARG A 18 -39.17 16.86 43.21
N THR A 19 -39.73 16.95 42.00
CA THR A 19 -40.12 15.76 41.25
C THR A 19 -38.87 14.92 41.06
N SER A 20 -38.64 13.96 41.97
CA SER A 20 -37.72 12.88 41.67
C SER A 20 -38.32 12.16 40.47
N LEU A 21 -37.67 12.30 39.33
CA LEU A 21 -37.81 11.33 38.26
C LEU A 21 -37.29 10.03 38.86
N GLN A 22 -38.16 9.25 39.49
CA GLN A 22 -37.86 7.89 39.87
C GLN A 22 -37.49 7.17 38.58
N SER A 23 -36.18 7.00 38.37
CA SER A 23 -35.70 6.13 37.30
C SER A 23 -36.22 4.74 37.63
N SER A 24 -37.22 4.29 36.88
CA SER A 24 -37.73 2.93 36.94
C SER A 24 -36.56 2.02 36.57
N GLN A 25 -35.88 1.47 37.57
CA GLN A 25 -34.93 0.40 37.35
C GLN A 25 -35.74 -0.85 37.03
N LYS A 26 -35.98 -1.06 35.74
CA LYS A 26 -36.51 -2.32 35.24
C LYS A 26 -35.39 -3.35 35.37
N GLY A 27 -35.59 -4.35 36.23
CA GLY A 27 -34.67 -5.47 36.34
C GLY A 27 -34.49 -6.17 35.00
N VAL A 28 -33.26 -6.53 34.66
CA VAL A 28 -32.96 -7.24 33.41
C VAL A 28 -33.58 -8.62 33.47
N THR A 29 -34.39 -8.96 32.47
CA THR A 29 -35.05 -10.26 32.41
C THR A 29 -34.06 -11.34 31.92
N MET A 30 -34.19 -12.58 32.38
CA MET A 30 -33.31 -13.68 31.98
C MET A 30 -33.32 -13.96 30.47
N ILE A 31 -34.43 -13.63 29.79
CA ILE A 31 -34.54 -13.75 28.33
C ILE A 31 -33.77 -12.64 27.61
N GLU A 32 -33.71 -11.44 28.18
CA GLU A 32 -32.99 -10.29 27.63
C GLU A 32 -31.47 -10.49 27.69
N THR A 33 -30.96 -11.12 28.76
CA THR A 33 -29.54 -11.52 28.83
C THR A 33 -29.20 -12.64 27.86
N LEU A 34 -30.13 -13.58 27.58
CA LEU A 34 -29.95 -14.63 26.57
C LEU A 34 -29.90 -14.04 25.15
N ILE A 35 -30.80 -13.13 24.81
CA ILE A 35 -30.81 -12.44 23.51
C ILE A 35 -29.55 -11.58 23.36
N ALA A 36 -29.21 -10.80 24.38
CA ALA A 36 -27.99 -9.98 24.38
C ALA A 36 -26.72 -10.84 24.25
N GLY A 37 -26.65 -11.98 24.96
CA GLY A 37 -25.55 -12.94 24.85
C GLY A 37 -25.44 -13.56 23.45
N GLY A 38 -26.57 -13.89 22.82
CA GLY A 38 -26.60 -14.37 21.44
C GLY A 38 -26.10 -13.34 20.44
N ILE A 39 -26.53 -12.08 20.56
CA ILE A 39 -26.06 -10.97 19.71
C ILE A 39 -24.56 -10.75 19.90
N LEU A 40 -24.07 -10.72 21.15
CA LEU A 40 -22.65 -10.58 21.45
C LEU A 40 -21.80 -11.71 20.84
N ALA A 41 -22.29 -12.95 20.86
CA ALA A 41 -21.60 -14.09 20.28
C ALA A 41 -21.50 -13.99 18.74
N ILE A 42 -22.58 -13.56 18.07
CA ILE A 42 -22.56 -13.37 16.61
C ILE A 42 -21.62 -12.22 16.22
N ILE A 43 -21.67 -11.11 16.95
CA ILE A 43 -20.82 -9.94 16.69
C ILE A 43 -19.34 -10.27 16.95
N SER A 44 -19.01 -11.02 18.00
CA SER A 44 -17.61 -11.38 18.29
C SER A 44 -17.00 -12.28 17.20
N LEU A 45 -17.78 -13.25 16.69
CA LEU A 45 -17.37 -14.08 15.56
C LEU A 45 -17.22 -13.24 14.27
N GLY A 46 -18.13 -12.31 14.03
CA GLY A 46 -18.04 -11.37 12.90
C GLY A 46 -16.79 -10.50 12.97
N MET A 47 -16.46 -9.94 14.14
CA MET A 47 -15.26 -9.12 14.33
C MET A 47 -13.98 -9.94 14.14
N ALA A 48 -13.92 -11.18 14.64
CA ALA A 48 -12.77 -12.06 14.42
C ALA A 48 -12.51 -12.30 12.91
N GLY A 49 -13.58 -12.49 12.12
CA GLY A 49 -13.49 -12.61 10.67
C GLY A 49 -12.94 -11.35 10.01
N LEU A 50 -13.44 -10.16 10.39
CA LEU A 50 -12.96 -8.89 9.84
C LEU A 50 -11.49 -8.62 10.18
N ILE A 51 -11.02 -9.00 11.36
CA ILE A 51 -9.61 -8.84 11.75
C ILE A 51 -8.70 -9.63 10.81
N LEU A 52 -9.04 -10.89 10.53
CA LEU A 52 -8.23 -11.73 9.64
C LEU A 52 -8.17 -11.16 8.21
N ILE A 53 -9.31 -10.70 7.68
CA ILE A 53 -9.38 -10.06 6.35
C ILE A 53 -8.59 -8.75 6.35
N SER A 54 -8.61 -7.99 7.44
CA SER A 54 -7.88 -6.72 7.53
C SER A 54 -6.36 -6.94 7.57
N ILE A 55 -5.89 -7.95 8.30
CA ILE A 55 -4.46 -8.33 8.31
C ILE A 55 -4.03 -8.79 6.92
N ALA A 56 -4.86 -9.61 6.26
CA ALA A 56 -4.65 -10.05 4.89
C ALA A 56 -4.50 -8.87 3.92
N ALA A 57 -5.46 -7.94 3.97
CA ALA A 57 -5.49 -6.76 3.14
C ALA A 57 -4.30 -5.84 3.42
N ASN A 58 -3.92 -5.64 4.68
CA ASN A 58 -2.77 -4.82 5.04
C ASN A 58 -1.45 -5.41 4.50
N ASN A 59 -1.27 -6.72 4.63
CA ASN A 59 -0.09 -7.40 4.07
C ASN A 59 -0.03 -7.26 2.55
N ARG A 60 -1.17 -7.43 1.87
CA ARG A 60 -1.26 -7.21 0.42
C ARG A 60 -0.94 -5.76 0.04
N ASN A 61 -1.54 -4.78 0.73
CA ASN A 61 -1.32 -3.37 0.47
C ASN A 61 0.15 -2.96 0.63
N LYS A 62 0.85 -3.55 1.61
CA LYS A 62 2.30 -3.35 1.78
C LYS A 62 3.09 -3.86 0.58
N ILE A 63 2.75 -5.05 0.07
CA ILE A 63 3.39 -5.64 -1.10
C ILE A 63 3.11 -4.78 -2.34
N ASP A 64 1.84 -4.46 -2.60
CA ASP A 64 1.42 -3.64 -3.75
C ASP A 64 2.12 -2.27 -3.73
N SER A 65 2.18 -1.60 -2.57
CA SER A 65 2.87 -0.31 -2.43
C SER A 65 4.38 -0.41 -2.70
N THR A 66 5.03 -1.49 -2.25
CA THR A 66 6.46 -1.69 -2.47
C THR A 66 6.75 -1.99 -3.94
N GLN A 67 5.91 -2.80 -4.60
CA GLN A 67 6.05 -3.07 -6.03
C GLN A 67 5.89 -1.80 -6.86
N THR A 68 4.88 -0.97 -6.56
CA THR A 68 4.69 0.32 -7.25
C THR A 68 5.89 1.24 -7.03
N MET A 69 6.34 1.41 -5.79
CA MET A 69 7.52 2.23 -5.48
C MET A 69 8.77 1.77 -6.24
N LEU A 70 9.02 0.46 -6.34
CA LEU A 70 10.15 -0.07 -7.11
C LEU A 70 10.00 0.17 -8.61
N ALA A 71 8.80 0.01 -9.15
CA ALA A 71 8.54 0.31 -10.55
C ALA A 71 8.75 1.81 -10.84
N GLU A 72 8.29 2.69 -9.96
CA GLU A 72 8.50 4.15 -10.05
C GLU A 72 9.99 4.49 -10.01
N ALA A 73 10.75 3.90 -9.09
CA ALA A 73 12.19 4.15 -8.99
C ALA A 73 12.96 3.81 -10.27
N ILE A 74 12.61 2.71 -10.95
CA ILE A 74 13.23 2.36 -12.25
C ILE A 74 12.80 3.33 -13.35
N VAL A 75 11.52 3.72 -13.40
CA VAL A 75 11.06 4.74 -14.35
C VAL A 75 11.83 6.04 -14.15
N GLU A 76 11.98 6.50 -12.91
CA GLU A 76 12.74 7.70 -12.58
C GLU A 76 14.23 7.56 -12.95
N HIS A 77 14.85 6.41 -12.70
CA HIS A 77 16.22 6.17 -13.11
C HIS A 77 16.40 6.18 -14.63
N VAL A 78 15.52 5.51 -15.36
CA VAL A 78 15.58 5.45 -16.83
C VAL A 78 15.28 6.80 -17.47
N ASN A 79 14.40 7.62 -16.87
CA ASN A 79 14.07 8.94 -17.38
C ASN A 79 15.08 10.04 -16.96
N SER A 80 15.71 9.90 -15.78
CA SER A 80 16.74 10.84 -15.31
C SER A 80 18.10 10.61 -15.96
N THR A 81 18.40 9.38 -16.35
CA THR A 81 19.51 9.10 -17.25
C THR A 81 19.04 9.39 -18.67
N LEU A 82 19.82 10.17 -19.41
CA LEU A 82 19.48 10.49 -20.78
C LEU A 82 19.40 9.17 -21.56
N ILE A 83 18.19 8.76 -21.99
CA ILE A 83 18.01 7.50 -22.71
C ILE A 83 18.99 7.46 -23.88
N GLY A 84 19.99 6.56 -23.83
CA GLY A 84 21.13 6.56 -24.76
C GLY A 84 22.51 6.72 -24.13
N THR A 85 22.65 7.12 -22.86
CA THR A 85 23.95 7.18 -22.13
C THR A 85 24.37 5.84 -21.49
N GLN A 86 23.75 4.76 -21.96
CA GLN A 86 24.01 3.34 -21.68
C GLN A 86 23.51 2.83 -20.32
N GLN A 87 24.00 3.29 -19.16
CA GLN A 87 23.70 2.60 -17.89
C GLN A 87 23.55 3.53 -16.67
N SER A 88 22.65 3.16 -15.76
CA SER A 88 22.55 3.68 -14.38
C SER A 88 22.85 2.56 -13.38
N VAL A 89 23.05 2.88 -12.10
CA VAL A 89 23.21 1.89 -11.03
C VAL A 89 22.27 2.22 -9.88
N LEU A 90 21.55 1.21 -9.39
CA LEU A 90 20.73 1.27 -8.19
C LEU A 90 21.24 0.27 -7.16
N THR A 91 21.45 0.72 -5.92
CA THR A 91 21.88 -0.16 -4.83
C THR A 91 20.70 -0.55 -3.95
N ASP A 92 20.54 -1.85 -3.66
CA ASP A 92 19.48 -2.34 -2.79
C ASP A 92 19.86 -2.33 -1.29
N CYS A 93 18.92 -2.72 -0.42
CA CYS A 93 19.16 -2.74 1.03
C CYS A 93 20.19 -3.77 1.48
N ALA A 94 20.50 -4.77 0.65
CA ALA A 94 21.54 -5.76 0.93
C ALA A 94 22.92 -5.32 0.40
N GLY A 95 23.03 -4.12 -0.17
CA GLY A 95 24.26 -3.57 -0.73
C GLY A 95 24.59 -4.08 -2.13
N ASN A 96 23.66 -4.79 -2.78
CA ASN A 96 23.87 -5.24 -4.16
C ASN A 96 23.68 -4.04 -5.10
N SER A 97 24.63 -3.86 -6.01
CA SER A 97 24.51 -2.87 -7.08
C SER A 97 23.89 -3.53 -8.30
N HIS A 98 22.79 -2.95 -8.77
CA HIS A 98 22.05 -3.40 -9.95
C HIS A 98 22.27 -2.41 -11.07
N THR A 99 22.87 -2.86 -12.16
CA THR A 99 23.03 -2.06 -13.37
C THR A 99 21.71 -1.98 -14.10
N ILE A 100 21.31 -0.77 -14.46
CA ILE A 100 20.08 -0.47 -15.17
C ILE A 100 20.44 -0.02 -16.59
N ASP A 101 20.21 -0.86 -17.59
CA ASP A 101 20.36 -0.48 -18.99
C ASP A 101 19.16 0.39 -19.44
N THR A 102 19.47 1.42 -20.21
CA THR A 102 18.52 2.43 -20.66
C THR A 102 18.39 2.47 -22.18
N LEU A 103 19.12 1.62 -22.90
CA LEU A 103 19.01 1.52 -24.35
C LEU A 103 17.68 0.86 -24.76
N PRO A 104 17.26 1.03 -26.03
CA PRO A 104 16.13 0.29 -26.55
C PRO A 104 16.36 -1.22 -26.46
N GLY A 105 15.44 -1.92 -25.81
CA GLY A 105 15.56 -3.36 -25.53
C GLY A 105 14.89 -3.77 -24.23
N GLY A 106 15.29 -4.94 -23.73
CA GLY A 106 14.97 -5.40 -22.38
C GLY A 106 14.00 -6.56 -22.27
N ALA A 107 13.35 -6.63 -21.12
CA ALA A 107 12.45 -7.72 -20.77
C ALA A 107 11.33 -7.86 -21.80
N SER A 108 10.97 -9.10 -22.12
CA SER A 108 9.90 -9.36 -23.09
C SER A 108 8.57 -8.87 -22.53
N LEU A 109 7.75 -8.24 -23.37
CA LEU A 109 6.37 -7.93 -23.00
C LEU A 109 5.48 -9.18 -23.16
N ASN A 110 4.34 -9.18 -22.47
CA ASN A 110 3.30 -10.18 -22.66
C ASN A 110 2.69 -10.08 -24.08
N ALA A 111 1.87 -11.06 -24.47
CA ALA A 111 1.26 -11.10 -25.80
C ALA A 111 0.40 -9.86 -26.13
N ALA A 112 -0.12 -9.17 -25.11
CA ALA A 112 -0.89 -7.94 -25.27
C ALA A 112 -0.01 -6.67 -25.40
N GLY A 113 1.31 -6.79 -25.22
CA GLY A 113 2.26 -5.67 -25.31
C GLY A 113 2.07 -4.60 -24.23
N ASN A 114 1.44 -4.93 -23.10
CA ASN A 114 1.06 -3.93 -22.08
C ASN A 114 1.66 -4.17 -20.69
N ALA A 115 2.34 -5.30 -20.47
CA ALA A 115 3.04 -5.60 -19.23
C ALA A 115 4.23 -6.52 -19.50
N ILE A 116 5.17 -6.61 -18.57
CA ILE A 116 6.31 -7.52 -18.68
C ILE A 116 5.85 -8.99 -18.58
N ASN A 117 6.43 -9.84 -19.41
CA ASN A 117 6.27 -11.28 -19.34
C ASN A 117 7.19 -11.89 -18.28
N PHE A 118 6.63 -12.20 -17.13
CA PHE A 118 7.34 -12.81 -16.02
C PHE A 118 7.54 -14.34 -16.14
N SER A 119 6.98 -14.98 -17.17
CA SER A 119 7.27 -16.40 -17.48
C SER A 119 8.58 -16.58 -18.25
N GLU A 120 9.12 -15.49 -18.80
CA GLU A 120 10.43 -15.48 -19.42
C GLU A 120 11.52 -15.77 -18.38
N ASP A 121 12.41 -16.72 -18.70
CA ASP A 121 13.69 -16.88 -17.99
C ASP A 121 14.68 -15.82 -18.46
N ILE A 122 14.50 -14.61 -17.94
CA ILE A 122 15.26 -13.44 -18.37
C ILE A 122 16.75 -13.54 -17.99
N ALA A 123 17.06 -14.29 -16.93
CA ALA A 123 18.43 -14.49 -16.45
C ALA A 123 19.24 -15.40 -17.39
N ALA A 124 18.57 -16.22 -18.20
CA ALA A 124 19.22 -17.08 -19.19
C ALA A 124 19.63 -16.33 -20.47
N ASP A 125 19.13 -15.11 -20.70
CA ASP A 125 19.45 -14.28 -21.86
C ASP A 125 20.52 -13.22 -21.51
N PRO A 126 21.77 -13.36 -21.97
CA PRO A 126 22.83 -12.41 -21.66
C PRO A 126 22.56 -10.98 -22.16
N SER A 127 21.71 -10.80 -23.18
CA SER A 127 21.35 -9.48 -23.70
C SER A 127 20.38 -8.72 -22.79
N LYS A 128 19.77 -9.40 -21.81
CA LYS A 128 18.74 -8.85 -20.92
C LYS A 128 19.16 -8.78 -19.46
N VAL A 129 20.40 -9.16 -19.13
CA VAL A 129 20.91 -9.22 -17.75
C VAL A 129 20.76 -7.89 -17.00
N ASN A 130 20.90 -6.77 -17.70
CA ASN A 130 20.75 -5.42 -17.15
C ASN A 130 19.36 -4.82 -17.42
N TYR A 131 18.34 -5.65 -17.64
CA TYR A 131 16.93 -5.25 -17.78
C TYR A 131 16.03 -5.93 -16.74
N HIS A 132 16.65 -6.55 -15.74
CA HIS A 132 15.98 -7.08 -14.57
C HIS A 132 16.85 -6.93 -13.33
N MET A 133 16.21 -6.97 -12.16
CA MET A 133 16.91 -7.07 -10.89
C MET A 133 16.07 -7.83 -9.87
N ASP A 134 16.77 -8.54 -9.01
CA ASP A 134 16.22 -9.11 -7.79
C ASP A 134 16.46 -8.12 -6.64
N TYR A 135 15.56 -7.16 -6.47
CA TYR A 135 15.69 -6.12 -5.47
C TYR A 135 15.42 -6.68 -4.07
N ARG A 136 16.43 -6.65 -3.20
CA ARG A 136 16.32 -7.13 -1.82
C ARG A 136 15.91 -6.02 -0.86
N THR A 137 14.92 -6.31 -0.04
CA THR A 137 14.50 -5.44 1.08
C THR A 137 14.92 -6.08 2.40
N ASN A 138 15.65 -5.32 3.22
CA ASN A 138 16.08 -5.71 4.56
C ASN A 138 15.49 -4.75 5.58
N VAL A 139 15.26 -5.22 6.81
CA VAL A 139 14.91 -4.37 7.97
C VAL A 139 15.94 -4.58 9.08
N PRO A 140 16.67 -3.52 9.50
CA PRO A 140 16.80 -2.22 8.82
C PRO A 140 17.38 -2.36 7.39
N CYS A 141 17.29 -1.32 6.56
CA CYS A 141 17.84 -1.31 5.20
C CYS A 141 19.37 -1.20 5.24
N THR A 142 20.01 -2.31 5.59
CA THR A 142 21.46 -2.46 5.69
C THR A 142 21.86 -3.88 5.28
N VAL A 143 23.14 -4.07 4.93
CA VAL A 143 23.72 -5.39 4.61
C VAL A 143 23.57 -6.39 5.75
N SER A 144 23.48 -5.91 7.00
CA SER A 144 23.30 -6.70 8.21
C SER A 144 21.84 -6.86 8.65
N GLY A 145 20.89 -6.21 7.96
CA GLY A 145 19.47 -6.29 8.26
C GLY A 145 18.86 -7.65 7.92
N THR A 146 17.71 -7.97 8.52
CA THR A 146 17.01 -9.22 8.21
C THR A 146 16.25 -9.10 6.89
N LEU A 147 16.47 -10.05 5.98
CA LEU A 147 15.75 -10.13 4.71
C LEU A 147 14.24 -10.19 4.95
N GLN A 148 13.51 -9.25 4.34
CA GLN A 148 12.04 -9.21 4.38
C GLN A 148 11.43 -9.81 3.12
N ALA A 149 11.94 -9.41 1.95
CA ALA A 149 11.38 -9.78 0.67
C ALA A 149 12.39 -9.57 -0.47
N ILE A 150 12.21 -10.32 -1.55
CA ILE A 150 12.93 -10.16 -2.82
C ILE A 150 11.91 -9.87 -3.91
N TYR A 151 12.07 -8.76 -4.62
CA TYR A 151 11.20 -8.38 -5.73
C TYR A 151 11.90 -8.62 -7.07
N ASP A 152 11.22 -9.25 -8.01
CA ASP A 152 11.63 -9.37 -9.41
C ASP A 152 11.10 -8.13 -10.14
N VAL A 153 12.01 -7.23 -10.46
CA VAL A 153 11.72 -5.97 -11.15
C VAL A 153 12.33 -6.07 -12.55
N ARG A 154 11.54 -5.79 -13.57
CA ARG A 154 11.94 -5.90 -14.98
C ARG A 154 11.45 -4.70 -15.75
N TRP A 155 12.18 -4.33 -16.80
CA TRP A 155 11.78 -3.23 -17.66
C TRP A 155 12.10 -3.47 -19.12
N SER A 156 11.38 -2.74 -19.96
CA SER A 156 11.50 -2.73 -21.41
C SER A 156 11.46 -1.28 -21.89
N VAL A 157 12.38 -0.92 -22.77
CA VAL A 157 12.48 0.38 -23.41
C VAL A 157 12.22 0.20 -24.89
N GLN A 158 11.13 0.78 -25.38
CA GLN A 158 10.71 0.68 -26.77
C GLN A 158 10.80 2.03 -27.45
N LEU A 159 11.41 2.10 -28.63
CA LEU A 159 11.32 3.29 -29.46
C LEU A 159 9.93 3.34 -30.10
N VAL A 160 9.13 4.36 -29.77
CA VAL A 160 7.74 4.51 -30.26
C VAL A 160 7.55 5.72 -31.18
N GLY A 161 8.53 6.63 -31.22
CA GLY A 161 8.56 7.75 -32.16
C GLY A 161 9.99 8.16 -32.46
N ALA A 162 10.34 8.21 -33.74
CA ALA A 162 11.59 8.79 -34.23
C ALA A 162 11.26 9.54 -35.51
N ALA A 163 11.41 10.86 -35.52
CA ALA A 163 11.22 11.64 -36.74
C ALA A 163 12.52 11.66 -37.54
N THR A 164 12.49 11.20 -38.79
CA THR A 164 13.62 11.28 -39.72
C THR A 164 14.08 12.74 -39.87
N GLY A 165 15.32 13.03 -39.47
CA GLY A 165 15.88 14.38 -39.50
C GLY A 165 15.62 15.23 -38.24
N SER A 166 14.99 14.68 -37.19
CA SER A 166 14.92 15.30 -35.87
C SER A 166 15.87 14.61 -34.89
N PRO A 167 16.54 15.35 -33.99
CA PRO A 167 17.34 14.73 -32.93
C PRO A 167 16.49 14.05 -31.86
N THR A 168 15.17 14.28 -31.85
CA THR A 168 14.29 13.83 -30.76
C THR A 168 13.68 12.45 -30.98
N ASN A 169 13.92 11.57 -30.01
CA ASN A 169 13.33 10.24 -29.95
C ASN A 169 12.34 10.14 -28.78
N THR A 170 11.22 9.48 -29.02
CA THR A 170 10.22 9.15 -27.99
C THR A 170 10.28 7.67 -27.70
N TYR A 171 10.47 7.35 -26.42
CA TYR A 171 10.54 5.99 -25.92
C TYR A 171 9.34 5.71 -25.01
N LEU A 172 8.84 4.49 -25.09
CA LEU A 172 7.91 3.93 -24.12
C LEU A 172 8.69 3.03 -23.18
N VAL A 173 8.74 3.41 -21.92
CA VAL A 173 9.33 2.61 -20.85
C VAL A 173 8.21 1.86 -20.15
N THR A 174 8.28 0.53 -20.17
CA THR A 174 7.37 -0.34 -19.42
C THR A 174 8.16 -1.02 -18.31
N VAL A 175 7.76 -0.80 -17.06
CA VAL A 175 8.39 -1.40 -15.88
C VAL A 175 7.34 -2.22 -15.15
N SER A 176 7.69 -3.43 -14.75
CA SER A 176 6.85 -4.21 -13.85
C SER A 176 7.66 -4.75 -12.67
N ALA A 177 7.04 -4.82 -11.50
CA ALA A 177 7.63 -5.37 -10.29
C ALA A 177 6.68 -6.38 -9.65
N ARG A 178 7.21 -7.51 -9.17
CA ARG A 178 6.45 -8.50 -8.41
C ARG A 178 7.26 -9.07 -7.25
N LEU A 179 6.57 -9.55 -6.23
CA LEU A 179 7.22 -10.30 -5.15
C LEU A 179 7.62 -11.70 -5.63
N LYS A 180 8.90 -12.11 -5.47
CA LYS A 180 9.35 -13.45 -5.85
C LYS A 180 8.79 -14.50 -4.90
N ASN A 181 8.51 -15.69 -5.45
CA ASN A 181 8.02 -16.85 -4.72
C ASN A 181 6.72 -16.60 -3.93
N HIS A 182 5.97 -15.55 -4.31
CA HIS A 182 4.66 -15.27 -3.73
C HIS A 182 3.60 -15.98 -4.57
N GLY A 183 2.99 -17.03 -4.02
CA GLY A 183 2.19 -18.00 -4.76
C GLY A 183 1.15 -17.38 -5.70
N GLU A 184 1.23 -17.72 -6.99
CA GLU A 184 0.27 -17.32 -8.01
C GLU A 184 -1.08 -18.02 -7.75
N GLY A 185 -2.17 -17.25 -7.64
CA GLY A 185 -3.53 -17.80 -7.50
C GLY A 185 -4.08 -18.01 -6.09
N ASN A 186 -3.38 -17.58 -5.04
CA ASN A 186 -3.94 -17.52 -3.68
C ASN A 186 -4.75 -16.23 -3.45
N LEU A 187 -5.68 -16.22 -2.49
CA LEU A 187 -6.42 -15.03 -2.02
C LEU A 187 -5.52 -13.85 -1.60
N PHE A 188 -4.24 -14.13 -1.33
CA PHE A 188 -3.22 -13.16 -0.93
C PHE A 188 -2.25 -12.81 -2.06
N PHE A 189 -2.50 -13.28 -3.27
CA PHE A 189 -1.69 -12.95 -4.44
C PHE A 189 -1.80 -11.45 -4.74
N SER A 190 -0.64 -10.81 -4.83
CA SER A 190 -0.47 -9.46 -5.33
C SER A 190 -0.03 -9.59 -6.78
N ALA A 191 -0.88 -9.13 -7.70
CA ALA A 191 -0.52 -9.08 -9.12
C ALA A 191 0.63 -8.10 -9.33
N PRO A 192 1.52 -8.33 -10.32
CA PRO A 192 2.63 -7.42 -10.57
C PRO A 192 2.16 -5.98 -10.80
N ALA A 193 2.75 -5.02 -10.07
CA ALA A 193 2.58 -3.61 -10.38
C ALA A 193 3.27 -3.30 -11.72
N THR A 194 2.56 -2.63 -12.64
CA THR A 194 3.09 -2.27 -13.97
C THR A 194 2.88 -0.79 -14.22
N LEU A 195 3.95 -0.10 -14.62
CA LEU A 195 3.96 1.30 -15.00
C LEU A 195 4.42 1.43 -16.45
N ARG A 196 3.82 2.38 -17.16
CA ARG A 196 4.14 2.70 -18.55
C ARG A 196 4.25 4.20 -18.68
N VAL A 197 5.42 4.68 -19.10
CA VAL A 197 5.71 6.11 -19.19
C VAL A 197 6.36 6.41 -20.53
N LEU A 198 5.97 7.53 -21.13
CA LEU A 198 6.64 8.08 -22.30
C LEU A 198 7.80 8.96 -21.84
N SER A 199 8.97 8.75 -22.45
CA SER A 199 10.18 9.51 -22.20
C SER A 199 10.68 10.09 -23.50
N GLY A 200 11.06 11.36 -23.49
CA GLY A 200 11.68 12.05 -24.62
C GLY A 200 13.16 12.32 -24.35
N ASN A 201 13.96 12.26 -25.40
CA ASN A 201 15.31 12.79 -25.46
C ASN A 201 15.39 13.71 -26.67
#